data_AF-A0AAN7SMB7-F1
#
_entry.id   AF-A0AAN7SMB7-F1
#
_cell.length_a   1.000
_cell.length_b   1.000
_cell.length_c   1.000
_cell.angle_alpha   90.00
_cell.angle_beta   90.00
_cell.angle_gamma   90.00
#
_symmetry.space_group_name_H-M   'P 1'
#
loop_
_entity.id
_entity.type
_entity.pdbx_description
1 polymer ?
#
loop_
_entity_poly.entity_id
_entity_poly.type
_entity_poly.pdbx_seq_one_letter_code
_entity_poly.pdbx_strand_id
1 'polypeptide(L)'
;MNLIYLTQLRYISSHSASITRPHRIIYTRLYPTVVVKPDGSTINIRYNEPRQIIKLPLNIWTLSEAERKHRLELRKPKQKIKYEDDIEDDFDSKRYLNFIKK
;
A
#
# COMPACT_ATOMS: atom_id res chain seq x y z
N MET A 1 -29.94 46.56 -31.75
CA MET A 1 -30.17 45.42 -30.84
C MET A 1 -28.98 44.49 -30.94
N ASN A 2 -28.09 44.49 -29.94
CA ASN A 2 -27.32 43.32 -29.49
C ASN A 2 -26.39 43.76 -28.37
N LEU A 3 -26.89 43.64 -27.14
CA LEU A 3 -26.13 43.83 -25.92
C LEU A 3 -25.34 42.53 -25.68
N ILE A 4 -24.04 42.56 -25.92
CA ILE A 4 -23.16 41.41 -25.64
C ILE A 4 -22.97 41.35 -24.13
N TYR A 5 -23.66 40.42 -23.47
CA TYR A 5 -23.41 40.11 -22.07
C TYR A 5 -22.06 39.38 -21.95
N LEU A 6 -21.03 40.07 -21.47
CA LEU A 6 -19.77 39.46 -21.05
C LEU A 6 -20.03 38.62 -19.79
N THR A 7 -20.36 37.34 -19.96
CA THR A 7 -20.41 36.38 -18.86
C THR A 7 -18.99 36.13 -18.36
N GLN A 8 -18.66 36.61 -17.17
CA GLN A 8 -17.35 36.39 -16.55
C GLN A 8 -17.15 34.89 -16.23
N LEU A 9 -16.38 34.19 -17.06
CA LEU A 9 -15.91 32.83 -16.77
C LEU A 9 -14.82 32.91 -15.69
N ARG A 10 -15.15 32.60 -14.43
CA ARG A 10 -14.15 32.50 -13.35
C ARG A 10 -13.38 31.18 -13.50
N TYR A 11 -12.10 31.27 -13.82
CA TYR A 11 -11.18 30.12 -13.74
C TYR A 11 -10.77 29.91 -12.27
N ILE A 12 -11.37 28.91 -11.62
CA ILE A 12 -11.11 28.58 -10.21
C ILE A 12 -10.04 27.50 -10.17
N SER A 13 -8.97 27.73 -9.40
CA SER A 13 -7.95 26.73 -9.10
C SER A 13 -8.14 26.14 -7.71
N SER A 14 -7.53 25.00 -7.41
CA SER A 14 -7.54 24.39 -6.06
C SER A 14 -6.96 25.29 -4.96
N HIS A 15 -6.22 26.34 -5.34
CA HIS A 15 -5.61 27.29 -4.42
C HIS A 15 -6.55 28.44 -4.04
N SER A 16 -7.68 28.61 -4.72
CA SER A 16 -8.58 29.75 -4.50
C SER A 16 -9.13 29.84 -3.07
N ALA A 17 -9.20 28.72 -2.35
CA ALA A 17 -9.69 28.64 -0.98
C ALA A 17 -8.80 27.76 -0.07
N SER A 18 -7.54 27.51 -0.44
CA SER A 18 -6.67 26.61 0.32
C SER A 18 -6.05 27.27 1.56
N ILE A 19 -5.79 28.59 1.50
CA ILE A 19 -5.16 29.35 2.58
C ILE A 19 -6.25 29.84 3.55
N THR A 20 -6.36 29.17 4.70
CA THR A 20 -7.44 29.44 5.68
C THR A 20 -6.94 29.40 7.13
N ARG A 21 -7.80 29.77 8.09
CA ARG A 21 -7.57 29.59 9.53
C ARG A 21 -8.84 29.08 10.22
N PRO A 22 -8.78 28.50 11.43
CA PRO A 22 -9.97 28.11 12.16
C PRO A 22 -10.76 29.38 12.55
N HIS A 23 -12.03 29.44 12.16
CA HIS A 23 -12.92 30.57 12.44
C HIS A 23 -13.60 30.43 13.81
N ARG A 24 -12.81 30.19 14.86
CA ARG A 24 -13.25 30.11 16.26
C ARG A 24 -12.39 31.05 17.10
N ILE A 25 -12.99 31.69 18.11
CA ILE A 25 -12.27 32.61 19.02
C ILE A 25 -11.27 31.83 19.89
N ILE A 26 -11.71 30.71 20.46
CA ILE A 26 -10.90 29.81 21.27
C ILE A 26 -10.79 28.48 20.54
N TYR A 27 -9.57 28.03 20.24
CA TYR A 27 -9.30 26.74 19.62
C TYR A 27 -7.96 26.16 20.09
N THR A 28 -7.87 24.84 20.11
CA THR A 28 -6.63 24.13 20.42
C THR A 28 -5.65 24.24 19.25
N ARG A 29 -4.35 24.22 19.53
CA ARG A 29 -3.32 24.15 18.49
C ARG A 29 -3.53 22.89 17.63
N LEU A 30 -3.41 23.08 16.32
CA LEU A 30 -3.43 21.99 15.35
C LEU A 30 -2.16 22.07 14.49
N TYR A 31 -1.69 20.91 14.03
CA TYR A 31 -0.46 20.76 13.28
C TYR A 31 -0.77 20.32 11.85
N PRO A 32 -0.03 20.80 10.84
CA PRO A 32 -0.18 20.31 9.47
C PRO A 32 0.31 18.86 9.40
N THR A 33 -0.55 17.98 8.89
CA THR A 33 -0.29 16.54 8.81
C THR A 33 -0.68 16.02 7.43
N VAL A 34 0.16 15.17 6.85
CA VAL A 34 -0.11 14.50 5.57
C VAL A 34 -0.86 13.20 5.85
N VAL A 35 -2.07 13.07 5.30
CA VAL A 35 -2.81 11.80 5.34
C VAL A 35 -2.59 11.07 4.02
N VAL A 36 -2.10 9.84 4.13
CA VAL A 36 -1.94 8.92 3.00
C VAL A 36 -3.17 8.02 2.96
N LYS A 37 -3.94 8.12 1.88
CA LYS A 37 -5.09 7.25 1.62
C LYS A 37 -4.63 5.83 1.23
N PRO A 38 -5.50 4.82 1.31
CA PRO A 38 -5.15 3.45 0.92
C PRO A 38 -4.68 3.33 -0.53
N ASP A 39 -5.18 4.21 -1.41
CA ASP A 39 -4.79 4.27 -2.83
C ASP A 39 -3.43 4.98 -3.06
N GLY A 40 -2.75 5.41 -1.98
CA GLY A 40 -1.47 6.13 -2.03
C GLY A 40 -1.56 7.63 -2.25
N SER A 41 -2.73 8.15 -2.63
CA SER A 41 -2.97 9.60 -2.75
C SER A 41 -2.92 10.32 -1.40
N THR A 42 -2.50 11.58 -1.40
CA THR A 42 -2.22 12.35 -0.19
C THR A 42 -3.08 13.60 -0.07
N ILE A 43 -3.42 13.96 1.17
CA ILE A 43 -4.10 15.22 1.50
C ILE A 43 -3.47 15.85 2.75
N ASN A 44 -3.42 17.18 2.78
CA ASN A 44 -2.93 17.93 3.93
C ASN A 44 -4.10 18.32 4.82
N ILE A 45 -4.03 17.93 6.10
CA ILE A 45 -5.04 18.27 7.11
C ILE A 45 -4.39 18.94 8.31
N ARG A 46 -5.21 19.47 9.22
CA ARG A 46 -4.77 19.94 10.53
C ARG A 46 -5.16 18.92 11.60
N TYR A 47 -4.20 18.42 12.35
CA TYR A 47 -4.39 17.36 13.36
C TYR A 47 -4.01 17.81 14.77
N ASN A 48 -4.59 17.20 15.79
CA ASN A 48 -4.39 17.60 17.19
C ASN A 48 -2.98 17.30 17.70
N GLU A 49 -2.41 16.16 17.30
CA GLU A 49 -1.06 15.76 17.66
C GLU A 49 -0.07 16.17 16.55
N PRO A 50 1.19 16.50 16.90
CA PRO A 50 2.22 16.86 15.94
C PRO A 50 2.75 15.63 15.17
N ARG A 51 1.89 15.02 14.34
CA ARG A 51 2.25 13.91 13.46
C ARG A 51 2.58 14.45 12.08
N GLN A 52 3.67 13.97 11.48
CA GLN A 52 4.01 14.34 10.11
C GLN A 52 3.15 13.60 9.08
N ILE A 53 2.94 12.29 9.29
CA ILE A 53 2.25 11.40 8.34
C ILE A 53 1.28 10.47 9.09
N ILE A 54 0.06 10.35 8.56
CA ILE A 54 -0.94 9.36 8.99
C ILE A 54 -1.26 8.45 7.80
N LYS A 55 -1.01 7.15 7.93
CA LYS A 55 -1.35 6.15 6.90
C LYS A 55 -2.71 5.53 7.22
N LEU A 56 -3.68 5.73 6.34
CA LEU A 56 -4.99 5.11 6.50
C LEU A 56 -4.92 3.62 6.15
N PRO A 57 -5.55 2.75 6.95
CA PRO A 57 -5.64 1.34 6.63
C PRO A 57 -6.58 1.13 5.46
N LEU A 58 -6.30 0.10 4.67
CA LEU A 58 -7.22 -0.35 3.64
C LEU A 58 -8.37 -1.14 4.27
N ASN A 59 -9.60 -0.83 3.88
CA ASN A 59 -10.78 -1.57 4.33
C ASN A 59 -10.85 -2.92 3.60
N ILE A 60 -10.91 -4.02 4.36
CA ILE A 60 -10.90 -5.39 3.84
C ILE A 60 -12.26 -5.77 3.24
N TRP A 61 -13.34 -5.19 3.77
CA TRP A 61 -14.72 -5.51 3.38
C TRP A 61 -15.11 -4.93 2.02
N THR A 62 -14.46 -3.86 1.60
CA THR A 62 -14.71 -3.21 0.30
C THR A 62 -13.98 -3.90 -0.85
N LEU A 63 -13.11 -4.87 -0.58
CA LEU A 63 -12.31 -5.54 -1.60
C LEU A 63 -13.03 -6.71 -2.27
N SER A 64 -12.65 -6.96 -3.52
CA SER A 64 -12.98 -8.20 -4.22
C SER A 64 -12.42 -9.42 -3.49
N GLU A 65 -13.10 -10.57 -3.62
CA GLU A 65 -12.69 -11.82 -2.98
C GLU A 65 -11.29 -12.27 -3.40
N ALA A 66 -10.96 -12.09 -4.68
CA ALA A 66 -9.68 -12.44 -5.25
C ALA A 66 -8.52 -11.64 -4.62
N GLU A 67 -8.64 -10.30 -4.58
CA GLU A 67 -7.60 -9.44 -3.99
C GLU A 67 -7.43 -9.68 -2.50
N ARG A 68 -8.54 -9.95 -1.80
CA ARG A 68 -8.53 -10.29 -0.37
C ARG A 68 -7.74 -11.58 -0.13
N LYS A 69 -8.02 -12.63 -0.91
CA LYS A 69 -7.33 -13.92 -0.82
C LYS A 69 -5.84 -13.78 -1.12
N HIS A 70 -5.49 -13.09 -2.20
CA HIS A 70 -4.10 -12.82 -2.58
C HIS A 70 -3.34 -12.11 -1.44
N ARG A 71 -3.96 -11.11 -0.80
CA ARG A 71 -3.32 -10.39 0.30
C ARG A 71 -3.16 -11.26 1.56
N LEU A 72 -4.09 -12.16 1.84
CA LEU A 72 -3.96 -13.15 2.92
C LEU A 72 -2.82 -14.12 2.64
N GLU A 73 -2.64 -14.55 1.39
CA GLU A 73 -1.53 -15.40 0.97
C GLU A 73 -0.18 -14.69 1.12
N LEU A 74 -0.08 -13.41 0.74
CA LEU A 74 1.12 -12.60 0.95
C LEU A 74 1.50 -12.42 2.43
N ARG A 75 0.53 -12.49 3.35
CA ARG A 75 0.78 -12.44 4.79
C ARG A 75 1.29 -13.76 5.34
N LYS A 76 1.08 -14.89 4.64
CA LYS A 76 1.61 -16.18 5.08
C LYS A 76 3.14 -16.13 5.00
N PRO A 77 3.85 -16.65 6.01
CA PRO A 77 5.31 -16.71 5.96
C PRO A 77 5.76 -17.53 4.76
N LYS A 78 6.77 -17.04 4.04
CA LYS A 78 7.38 -17.79 2.94
C LYS A 78 8.00 -19.07 3.51
N GLN A 79 7.49 -20.23 3.13
CA GLN A 79 8.11 -21.50 3.48
C GLN A 79 9.44 -21.58 2.75
N LYS A 80 10.52 -21.72 3.51
CA LYS A 80 11.83 -22.10 2.95
C LYS A 80 11.71 -23.55 2.54
N ILE A 81 11.50 -23.80 1.26
CA ILE A 81 11.57 -25.15 0.69
C ILE A 81 13.03 -25.56 0.85
N LYS A 82 13.31 -26.42 1.84
CA LYS A 82 14.55 -27.16 1.85
C LYS A 82 14.36 -28.24 0.80
N TYR A 83 15.04 -28.09 -0.31
CA TYR A 83 15.28 -29.21 -1.21
C TYR A 83 16.25 -30.11 -0.45
N GLU A 84 15.72 -31.09 0.28
CA GLU A 84 16.48 -32.30 0.50
C GLU A 84 16.50 -32.96 -0.88
N ASP A 85 17.63 -32.85 -1.57
CA ASP A 85 17.92 -33.77 -2.66
C ASP A 85 17.94 -35.15 -1.98
N ASP A 86 16.84 -35.89 -2.12
CA ASP A 86 16.79 -37.30 -1.76
C ASP A 86 17.82 -37.99 -2.67
N ILE A 87 19.06 -38.09 -2.18
CA ILE A 87 20.08 -38.92 -2.80
C ILE A 87 19.58 -40.35 -2.57
N GLU A 88 18.84 -40.87 -3.55
CA GLU A 88 18.49 -42.29 -3.63
C GLU A 88 19.78 -43.08 -3.84
N ASP A 89 20.50 -43.37 -2.74
CA ASP A 89 21.68 -44.22 -2.75
C ASP A 89 21.25 -45.69 -2.77
N ASP A 90 20.66 -46.12 -3.89
CA ASP A 90 20.38 -47.54 -4.18
C ASP A 90 21.70 -48.24 -4.57
N PHE A 91 22.60 -48.31 -3.59
CA PHE A 91 23.93 -48.89 -3.75
C PHE A 91 23.84 -50.43 -3.79
N ASP A 92 23.81 -50.99 -5.00
CA ASP A 92 23.91 -52.44 -5.19
C ASP A 92 25.38 -52.91 -5.28
N SER A 93 25.87 -53.46 -4.16
CA SER A 93 27.20 -54.08 -4.08
C SER A 93 27.47 -55.16 -5.13
N LYS A 94 26.44 -55.85 -5.63
CA LYS A 94 26.59 -56.93 -6.63
C LYS A 94 27.05 -56.39 -7.98
N ARG A 95 26.73 -55.14 -8.29
CA ARG A 95 27.07 -54.45 -9.55
C ARG A 95 28.57 -54.28 -9.75
N TYR A 96 29.34 -54.30 -8.65
CA TYR A 96 30.79 -54.08 -8.65
C TYR A 96 31.63 -55.36 -8.53
N LEU A 97 31.00 -56.52 -8.34
CA LEU A 97 31.71 -57.81 -8.22
C LEU A 97 32.52 -58.18 -9.49
N ASN A 98 32.11 -57.66 -10.64
CA ASN A 98 32.77 -57.91 -11.93
C ASN A 98 34.16 -57.23 -12.05
N PHE A 99 34.44 -56.21 -11.24
CA PHE A 99 35.71 -55.48 -11.25
C PHE A 99 36.73 -56.02 -10.23
N ILE A 100 36.36 -57.03 -9.45
CA ILE A 100 37.19 -57.61 -8.38
C ILE A 100 38.05 -58.79 -8.88
N LYS A 101 37.72 -59.37 -10.04
CA LYS A 101 38.52 -60.46 -10.62
C LYS A 101 39.65 -59.91 -11.48
N LYS A 102 40.87 -60.29 -11.10
CA LYS A 102 42.14 -60.07 -11.80
C LYS A 102 42.28 -60.98 -13.02
#